data_AF-A0A3D0JQ79-F1
#
_entry.id   AF-A0A3D0JQ79-F1
#
_cell.length_a   1.000
_cell.length_b   1.000
_cell.length_c   1.000
_cell.angle_alpha   90.00
_cell.angle_beta   90.00
_cell.angle_gamma   90.00
#
_symmetry.space_group_name_H-M   'P 1'
#
loop_
_entity.id
_entity.type
_entity.pdbx_description
1 polymer ?
#
loop_
_entity_poly.entity_id
_entity_poly.type
_entity_poly.pdbx_seq_one_letter_code
_entity_poly.pdbx_strand_id
1 'polypeptide(L)'
;AESVELIEKGQLDATLQSAGLGMAAIHELAERVPITFVAIPEQVVSRIGSGAYQSGIIPAGTYQGQANDVTTATITNVLVSQTSVSDDMAYQMTRLLFENLDRLADAHPAAKAIRLERAINGLPIPLHPGAERYYREVGVLK
;
A
#
# COMPACT_ATOMS: atom_id res chain seq x y z
N ALA A 1 -1.76 -14.79 1.81
CA ALA A 1 -1.69 -15.72 2.95
C ALA A 1 -1.60 -17.16 2.45
N GLU A 2 -2.63 -17.65 1.74
CA GLU A 2 -2.63 -19.03 1.23
C GLU A 2 -1.45 -19.35 0.29
N SER A 3 -1.16 -18.49 -0.68
CA SER A 3 -0.03 -18.74 -1.60
C SER A 3 1.34 -18.71 -0.91
N VAL A 4 1.51 -17.90 0.15
CA VAL A 4 2.73 -17.85 0.97
C VAL A 4 2.92 -19.17 1.71
N GLU A 5 1.85 -19.73 2.28
CA GLU A 5 1.86 -21.03 2.93
C GLU A 5 2.18 -22.17 1.93
N LEU A 6 1.72 -22.06 0.68
CA LEU A 6 2.07 -23.03 -0.37
C LEU A 6 3.55 -22.95 -0.77
N ILE A 7 4.17 -21.76 -0.77
CA ILE A 7 5.64 -21.63 -0.93
C ILE A 7 6.35 -22.33 0.22
N GLU A 8 5.94 -22.06 1.47
CA GLU A 8 6.56 -22.65 2.67
C GLU A 8 6.50 -24.19 2.63
N LYS A 9 5.39 -24.75 2.15
CA LYS A 9 5.19 -26.20 1.98
C LYS A 9 5.89 -26.80 0.75
N GLY A 10 6.53 -25.99 -0.09
CA GLY A 10 7.13 -26.42 -1.35
C GLY A 10 6.11 -26.91 -2.39
N GLN A 11 4.85 -26.48 -2.27
CA GLN A 11 3.76 -26.81 -3.19
C GLN A 11 3.56 -25.76 -4.28
N LEU A 12 4.26 -24.63 -4.15
CA LEU A 12 4.26 -23.53 -5.10
C LEU A 12 5.70 -23.00 -5.22
N ASP A 13 6.15 -22.73 -6.45
CA ASP A 13 7.52 -22.24 -6.69
C ASP A 13 7.60 -20.71 -6.65
N ALA A 14 6.50 -20.02 -7.02
CA ALA A 14 6.45 -18.57 -7.09
C ALA A 14 5.04 -18.03 -6.81
N THR A 15 4.96 -16.84 -6.21
CA THR A 15 3.70 -16.15 -5.98
C THR A 15 3.83 -14.65 -6.25
N LEU A 16 2.78 -14.04 -6.75
CA LEU A 16 2.67 -12.59 -6.87
C LEU A 16 1.99 -12.05 -5.62
N GLN A 17 2.67 -11.14 -4.92
CA GLN A 17 2.14 -10.46 -3.73
C GLN A 17 2.00 -8.97 -4.01
N SER A 18 0.75 -8.48 -4.06
CA SER A 18 0.46 -7.05 -3.99
C SER A 18 0.18 -6.71 -2.53
N ALA A 19 1.20 -6.22 -1.83
CA ALA A 19 1.15 -5.96 -0.40
C ALA A 19 1.98 -4.73 -0.02
N GLY A 20 1.66 -4.13 1.13
CA GLY A 20 2.50 -3.08 1.69
C GLY A 20 3.85 -3.63 2.15
N LEU A 21 4.88 -2.78 2.13
CA LEU A 21 6.18 -3.12 2.69
C LEU A 21 6.04 -3.49 4.17
N GLY A 22 6.76 -4.54 4.57
CA GLY A 22 6.75 -5.05 5.94
C GLY A 22 5.55 -5.93 6.28
N MET A 23 4.88 -6.52 5.28
CA MET A 23 3.79 -7.47 5.52
C MET A 23 4.30 -8.68 6.33
N ALA A 24 3.67 -8.96 7.47
CA ALA A 24 4.09 -10.00 8.42
C ALA A 24 4.27 -11.39 7.76
N ALA A 25 3.33 -11.81 6.92
CA ALA A 25 3.40 -13.11 6.25
C ALA A 25 4.65 -13.28 5.36
N ILE A 26 5.12 -12.20 4.72
CA ILE A 26 6.33 -12.23 3.88
C ILE A 26 7.59 -12.24 4.76
N HIS A 27 7.58 -11.52 5.89
CA HIS A 27 8.65 -11.59 6.88
C HIS A 27 8.80 -13.01 7.43
N GLU A 28 7.72 -13.61 7.91
CA GLU A 28 7.74 -14.97 8.46
C GLU A 28 8.20 -15.99 7.41
N LEU A 29 7.75 -15.85 6.15
CA LEU A 29 8.21 -16.72 5.07
C LEU A 29 9.73 -16.60 4.85
N ALA A 30 10.25 -15.37 4.76
CA ALA A 30 11.67 -15.11 4.54
C ALA A 30 12.57 -15.59 5.68
N GLU A 31 12.03 -15.71 6.91
CA GLU A 31 12.72 -16.26 8.06
C GLU A 31 12.79 -17.80 8.03
N ARG A 32 11.77 -18.46 7.47
CA ARG A 32 11.64 -19.92 7.47
C ARG A 32 12.28 -20.60 6.27
N VAL A 33 12.16 -19.99 5.09
CA VAL A 33 12.65 -20.57 3.84
C VAL A 33 13.41 -19.53 3.01
N PRO A 34 14.51 -19.90 2.33
CA PRO A 34 15.19 -19.00 1.41
C PRO A 34 14.27 -18.61 0.26
N ILE A 35 13.97 -17.32 0.14
CA ILE A 35 13.17 -16.78 -0.96
C ILE A 35 13.95 -15.73 -1.75
N THR A 36 13.59 -15.54 -3.01
CA THR A 36 14.13 -14.50 -3.88
C THR A 36 13.01 -13.57 -4.33
N PHE A 37 13.24 -12.26 -4.21
CA PHE A 37 12.34 -11.25 -4.74
C PHE A 37 12.70 -10.98 -6.20
N VAL A 38 11.78 -11.29 -7.10
CA VAL A 38 11.98 -11.09 -8.54
C VAL A 38 11.67 -9.64 -8.89
N ALA A 39 12.63 -8.94 -9.49
CA ALA A 39 12.47 -7.56 -9.89
C ALA A 39 11.46 -7.40 -11.04
N ILE A 40 10.64 -6.37 -10.98
CA ILE A 40 9.85 -5.86 -12.11
C ILE A 40 10.53 -4.55 -12.56
N PRO A 41 11.27 -4.56 -13.69
CA PRO A 41 11.94 -3.37 -14.18
C PRO A 41 10.96 -2.24 -14.48
N GLU A 42 11.37 -0.99 -14.28
CA GLU A 42 10.56 0.20 -14.59
C GLU A 42 9.99 0.18 -16.02
N GLN A 43 10.80 -0.26 -16.98
CA GLN A 43 10.40 -0.40 -18.39
C GLN A 43 9.34 -1.49 -18.65
N VAL A 44 9.10 -2.40 -17.71
CA VAL A 44 7.96 -3.32 -17.74
C VAL A 44 6.72 -2.62 -17.17
N VAL A 45 6.88 -1.88 -16.06
CA VAL A 45 5.78 -1.12 -15.44
C VAL A 45 5.23 -0.05 -16.38
N SER A 46 6.11 0.68 -17.09
CA SER A 46 5.70 1.72 -18.04
C SER A 46 4.86 1.19 -19.21
N ARG A 47 5.00 -0.09 -19.58
CA ARG A 47 4.21 -0.72 -20.64
C ARG A 47 2.76 -1.02 -20.23
N ILE A 48 2.44 -0.95 -18.94
CA ILE A 48 1.07 -1.15 -18.45
C ILE A 48 0.15 -0.03 -18.98
N GLY A 49 0.68 1.18 -19.19
CA GLY A 49 -0.06 2.31 -19.76
C GLY A 49 -1.18 2.85 -18.87
N SER A 50 -1.23 2.44 -17.60
CA SER A 50 -2.18 2.93 -16.60
C SER A 50 -1.48 3.80 -15.56
N GLY A 51 -2.03 4.97 -15.27
CA GLY A 51 -1.51 5.86 -14.21
C GLY A 51 -1.65 5.29 -12.79
N ALA A 52 -2.37 4.18 -12.62
CA ALA A 52 -2.51 3.50 -11.34
C ALA A 52 -1.24 2.78 -10.90
N TYR A 53 -0.41 2.31 -11.84
CA TYR A 53 0.84 1.61 -11.55
C TYR A 53 2.02 2.56 -11.74
N GLN A 54 2.88 2.62 -10.73
CA GLN A 54 4.15 3.35 -10.78
C GLN A 54 5.31 2.40 -10.50
N SER A 55 6.52 2.75 -10.93
CA SER A 55 7.70 2.03 -10.47
C SER A 55 8.01 2.41 -9.02
N GLY A 56 8.39 1.42 -8.22
CA GLY A 56 8.87 1.62 -6.87
C GLY A 56 9.98 0.63 -6.53
N ILE A 57 10.40 0.66 -5.27
CA ILE A 57 11.54 -0.11 -4.78
C ILE A 57 11.13 -0.80 -3.47
N ILE A 58 11.51 -2.07 -3.34
CA ILE A 58 11.63 -2.75 -2.04
C ILE A 58 13.06 -2.47 -1.56
N PRO A 59 13.25 -1.62 -0.53
CA PRO A 59 14.59 -1.25 -0.06
C PRO A 59 15.40 -2.46 0.41
N ALA A 60 16.72 -2.44 0.26
CA ALA A 60 17.63 -3.40 0.85
C ALA A 60 17.36 -3.63 2.34
N GLY A 61 17.34 -4.90 2.76
CA GLY A 61 17.10 -5.27 4.15
C GLY A 61 15.65 -5.15 4.61
N THR A 62 14.69 -4.97 3.69
CA THR A 62 13.26 -5.03 4.05
C THR A 62 12.88 -6.43 4.53
N TYR A 63 13.44 -7.47 3.92
CA TYR A 63 13.19 -8.87 4.28
C TYR A 63 14.49 -9.63 4.48
N GLN A 64 14.46 -10.70 5.30
CA GLN A 64 15.63 -11.56 5.52
C GLN A 64 16.11 -12.15 4.19
N GLY A 65 17.43 -12.12 3.96
CA GLY A 65 18.05 -12.60 2.73
C GLY A 65 17.97 -11.65 1.52
N GLN A 66 17.27 -10.51 1.62
CA GLN A 66 17.17 -9.51 0.56
C GLN A 66 18.21 -8.38 0.75
N ALA A 67 19.41 -8.57 0.21
CA ALA A 67 20.55 -7.67 0.42
C ALA A 67 20.55 -6.40 -0.45
N ASN A 68 19.87 -6.42 -1.60
CA ASN A 68 19.89 -5.32 -2.58
C ASN A 68 18.48 -4.81 -2.83
N ASP A 69 18.35 -3.51 -3.11
CA ASP A 69 17.10 -2.91 -3.59
C ASP A 69 16.50 -3.72 -4.75
N VAL A 70 15.19 -3.91 -4.71
CA VAL A 70 14.44 -4.63 -5.76
C VAL A 70 13.45 -3.67 -6.38
N THR A 71 13.65 -3.33 -7.66
CA THR A 71 12.68 -2.55 -8.42
C THR A 71 11.40 -3.36 -8.63
N THR A 72 10.25 -2.73 -8.45
CA THR A 72 8.95 -3.38 -8.59
C THR A 72 7.88 -2.42 -9.11
N ALA A 73 6.66 -2.93 -9.29
CA ALA A 73 5.46 -2.13 -9.50
C ALA A 73 4.82 -1.77 -8.15
N THR A 74 4.36 -0.53 -8.01
CA THR A 74 3.58 -0.05 -6.87
C THR A 74 2.23 0.47 -7.33
N ILE A 75 1.24 0.38 -6.46
CA ILE A 75 -0.08 0.96 -6.63
C ILE A 75 -0.44 1.75 -5.37
N THR A 76 -1.22 2.82 -5.53
CA THR A 76 -1.73 3.59 -4.39
C THR A 76 -2.97 2.93 -3.82
N ASN A 77 -2.93 2.59 -2.53
CA ASN A 77 -4.10 2.10 -1.82
C ASN A 77 -5.05 3.26 -1.50
N VAL A 78 -6.34 3.06 -1.75
CA VAL A 78 -7.40 4.04 -1.48
C VAL A 78 -8.43 3.46 -0.53
N LEU A 79 -8.85 4.25 0.46
CA LEU A 79 -10.00 3.93 1.30
C LEU A 79 -11.26 4.42 0.58
N VAL A 80 -12.10 3.49 0.13
CA VAL A 80 -13.30 3.78 -0.65
C VAL A 80 -14.54 3.66 0.22
N SER A 81 -15.50 4.55 0.02
CA SER A 81 -16.83 4.50 0.65
C SER A 81 -17.93 4.59 -0.41
N GLN A 82 -19.18 4.38 0.00
CA GLN A 82 -20.35 4.49 -0.87
C GLN A 82 -20.94 5.90 -0.80
N THR A 83 -21.64 6.33 -1.85
CA THR A 83 -22.33 7.63 -1.91
C THR A 83 -23.53 7.73 -0.95
N SER A 84 -23.99 6.61 -0.41
CA SER A 84 -25.07 6.54 0.58
C SER A 84 -24.60 6.82 2.02
N VAL A 85 -23.29 6.84 2.26
CA VAL A 85 -22.73 7.21 3.57
C VAL A 85 -22.97 8.70 3.81
N SER A 86 -23.37 9.09 5.01
CA SER A 86 -23.60 10.50 5.30
C SER A 86 -22.31 11.30 5.26
N ASP A 87 -22.40 12.57 4.86
CA ASP A 87 -21.26 13.48 4.82
C ASP A 87 -20.55 13.59 6.16
N ASP A 88 -21.30 13.61 7.27
CA ASP A 88 -20.70 13.66 8.60
C ASP A 88 -19.95 12.38 8.95
N MET A 89 -20.46 11.21 8.57
CA MET A 89 -19.74 9.95 8.79
C MET A 89 -18.47 9.90 7.95
N ALA A 90 -18.54 10.24 6.66
CA ALA A 90 -17.37 10.29 5.79
C ALA A 90 -16.31 11.28 6.30
N TYR A 91 -16.72 12.47 6.74
CA TYR A 91 -15.83 13.45 7.37
C TYR A 91 -15.13 12.87 8.60
N GLN A 92 -15.88 12.25 9.52
CA GLN A 92 -15.30 11.67 10.74
C GLN A 92 -14.36 10.52 10.42
N MET A 93 -14.68 9.65 9.46
CA MET A 93 -13.80 8.58 9.00
C MET A 93 -12.47 9.13 8.46
N THR A 94 -12.52 10.15 7.58
CA THR A 94 -11.33 10.77 7.01
C THR A 94 -10.50 11.45 8.11
N ARG A 95 -11.12 12.25 8.98
CA ARG A 95 -10.44 12.93 10.09
C ARG A 95 -9.75 11.95 11.03
N LEU A 96 -10.49 10.95 11.52
CA LEU A 96 -9.97 9.97 12.47
C LEU A 96 -8.86 9.12 11.88
N LEU A 97 -8.88 8.83 10.57
CA LEU A 97 -7.78 8.14 9.89
C LEU A 97 -6.46 8.92 10.05
N PHE A 98 -6.46 10.22 9.74
CA PHE A 98 -5.25 11.04 9.80
C PHE A 98 -4.82 11.38 11.23
N GLU A 99 -5.76 11.59 12.14
CA GLU A 99 -5.45 11.83 13.56
C GLU A 99 -4.88 10.60 14.28
N ASN A 100 -5.05 9.40 13.72
CA ASN A 100 -4.65 8.14 14.36
C ASN A 100 -3.67 7.32 13.50
N LEU A 101 -2.88 7.95 12.64
CA LEU A 101 -1.92 7.25 11.78
C LEU A 101 -0.90 6.42 12.58
N ASP A 102 -0.48 6.87 13.76
CA ASP A 102 0.44 6.12 14.62
C ASP A 102 -0.17 4.78 15.05
N ARG A 103 -1.45 4.79 15.47
CA ARG A 103 -2.17 3.58 15.81
C ARG A 103 -2.35 2.65 14.61
N LEU A 104 -2.52 3.21 13.41
CA LEU A 104 -2.57 2.41 12.19
C LEU A 104 -1.19 1.82 11.84
N ALA A 105 -0.10 2.54 12.12
CA ALA A 105 1.27 2.07 11.95
C ALA A 105 1.65 0.94 12.89
N ASP A 106 1.07 0.90 14.10
CA ASP A 106 1.19 -0.26 15.01
C ASP A 106 0.54 -1.51 14.44
N ALA A 107 -0.58 -1.35 13.71
CA ALA A 107 -1.28 -2.45 13.07
C ALA A 107 -0.61 -2.91 11.76
N HIS A 108 -0.03 -2.00 10.99
CA HIS A 108 0.70 -2.33 9.76
C HIS A 108 1.81 -1.31 9.44
N PRO A 109 3.09 -1.73 9.26
CA PRO A 109 4.23 -0.83 9.05
C PRO A 109 4.07 0.13 7.87
N ALA A 110 3.47 -0.31 6.77
CA ALA A 110 3.19 0.53 5.59
C ALA A 110 2.40 1.81 5.89
N ALA A 111 1.60 1.88 6.97
CA ALA A 111 0.88 3.10 7.32
C ALA A 111 1.81 4.26 7.69
N LYS A 112 3.06 3.98 8.10
CA LYS A 112 4.11 4.99 8.32
C LYS A 112 4.47 5.79 7.06
N ALA A 113 4.06 5.33 5.87
CA ALA A 113 4.27 6.04 4.62
C ALA A 113 3.10 6.95 4.22
N ILE A 114 1.97 6.91 4.93
CA ILE A 114 0.78 7.72 4.62
C ILE A 114 1.08 9.19 4.96
N ARG A 115 0.83 10.09 4.00
CA ARG A 115 1.06 11.54 4.14
C ARG A 115 -0.20 12.27 3.71
N LEU A 116 -0.69 13.17 4.57
CA LEU A 116 -1.92 13.93 4.35
C LEU A 116 -1.81 14.79 3.07
N GLU A 117 -0.65 15.35 2.80
CA GLU A 117 -0.37 16.22 1.65
C GLU A 117 -0.46 15.48 0.31
N ARG A 118 -0.37 14.14 0.33
CA ARG A 118 -0.44 13.29 -0.86
C ARG A 118 -1.76 12.53 -0.97
N ALA A 119 -2.66 12.70 0.01
CA ALA A 119 -3.86 11.88 0.13
C ALA A 119 -4.85 12.01 -1.04
N ILE A 120 -4.83 13.14 -1.74
CA ILE A 120 -5.73 13.42 -2.87
C ILE A 120 -5.05 13.33 -4.24
N ASN A 121 -3.78 12.92 -4.29
CA ASN A 121 -3.02 12.89 -5.54
C ASN A 121 -3.41 11.69 -6.39
N GLY A 122 -3.77 11.94 -7.65
CA GLY A 122 -3.97 10.87 -8.63
C GLY A 122 -5.14 9.93 -8.32
N LEU A 123 -6.17 10.41 -7.61
CA LEU A 123 -7.34 9.60 -7.29
C LEU A 123 -8.08 9.17 -8.57
N PRO A 124 -8.44 7.88 -8.72
CA PRO A 124 -9.16 7.38 -9.90
C PRO A 124 -10.68 7.64 -9.84
N ILE A 125 -11.18 8.09 -8.69
CA ILE A 125 -12.61 8.33 -8.40
C ILE A 125 -12.76 9.64 -7.59
N PRO A 126 -13.93 10.31 -7.66
CA PRO A 126 -14.15 11.54 -6.91
C PRO A 126 -14.13 11.30 -5.39
N LEU A 127 -13.85 12.38 -4.65
CA LEU A 127 -13.93 12.37 -3.19
C LEU A 127 -15.38 12.37 -2.73
N HIS A 128 -15.62 11.75 -1.57
CA HIS A 128 -16.89 11.87 -0.86
C HIS A 128 -17.03 13.31 -0.31
N PRO A 129 -18.20 13.97 -0.36
CA PRO A 129 -18.33 15.37 0.09
C PRO A 129 -17.85 15.60 1.53
N GLY A 130 -18.18 14.69 2.46
CA GLY A 130 -17.60 14.67 3.80
C GLY A 130 -16.06 14.63 3.87
N ALA A 131 -15.40 13.82 3.04
CA ALA A 131 -13.94 13.77 2.96
C ALA A 131 -13.36 15.05 2.35
N GLU A 132 -14.00 15.60 1.30
CA GLU A 132 -13.60 16.89 0.74
C GLU A 132 -13.66 18.01 1.78
N ARG A 133 -14.72 18.03 2.62
CA ARG A 133 -14.87 19.00 3.70
C ARG A 133 -13.66 18.96 4.64
N TYR A 134 -13.24 17.76 5.05
CA TYR A 134 -12.04 17.59 5.88
C TYR A 134 -10.78 18.08 5.16
N TYR A 135 -10.54 17.65 3.91
CA TYR A 135 -9.34 18.04 3.16
C TYR A 135 -9.26 19.54 2.90
N ARG A 136 -10.40 20.23 2.72
CA ARG A 136 -10.44 21.71 2.65
C ARG A 136 -10.09 22.37 3.97
N GLU A 137 -10.65 21.86 5.07
CA GLU A 137 -10.41 22.38 6.42
C GLU A 137 -8.92 22.33 6.80
N VAL A 138 -8.24 21.25 6.44
CA VAL A 138 -6.79 21.08 6.71
C VAL A 138 -5.89 21.61 5.59
N GLY A 139 -6.45 22.31 4.60
CA GLY A 139 -5.70 23.02 3.56
C GLY A 139 -5.06 22.15 2.47
N VAL A 140 -5.42 20.87 2.39
CA VAL A 140 -4.95 19.94 1.34
C VAL A 140 -5.69 20.17 0.02
N LEU A 141 -7.00 20.44 0.12
CA LEU A 141 -7.85 20.76 -1.02
C LEU A 141 -8.19 22.25 -0.99
N LYS A 142 -7.97 22.96 -2.09
CA LYS A 142 -8.31 24.39 -2.24
C LYS A 142 -9.66 24.59 -2.91
#